data_AF-M2MU46-F1
#
_entry.id   AF-M2MU46-F1
#
_cell.length_a   1.000
_cell.length_b   1.000
_cell.length_c   1.000
_cell.angle_alpha   90.00
_cell.angle_beta   90.00
_cell.angle_gamma   90.00
#
_symmetry.space_group_name_H-M   'P 1'
#
loop_
_entity.id
_entity.type
_entity.pdbx_description
1 polymer ?
#
loop_
_entity_poly.entity_id
_entity_poly.type
_entity_poly.pdbx_seq_one_letter_code
_entity_poly.pdbx_strand_id
1 'polypeptide(L)'
;MSADLVRQLAKGNEQYKKNFKGTFSFKEFPEQKGIIILSCLDPRADPKDLWNLTANVAIIRNAGGRAKDALRSMEALASLLSGGLGAIAVIHHADCGLGPNNFHDNHVVQRRLKDRLGAGSDVAAQIDETDFGGFAETQWSC
;
A
#
# COMPACT_ATOMS: atom_id res chain seq x y z
N MET A 1 23.45 6.13 -2.99
CA MET A 1 22.12 6.57 -3.47
C MET A 1 21.02 6.38 -2.41
N SER A 2 20.79 5.18 -1.87
CA SER A 2 19.70 4.97 -0.89
C SER A 2 19.90 5.70 0.44
N ALA A 3 21.12 5.68 1.00
CA ALA A 3 21.42 6.33 2.28
C ALA A 3 21.27 7.87 2.21
N ASP A 4 21.65 8.49 1.09
CA ASP A 4 21.55 9.94 0.91
C ASP A 4 20.08 10.39 0.78
N LEU A 5 19.26 9.60 0.07
CA LEU A 5 17.82 9.84 -0.02
C LEU A 5 17.16 9.75 1.36
N VAL A 6 17.51 8.73 2.17
CA VAL A 6 17.00 8.61 3.55
C VAL A 6 17.37 9.84 4.38
N ARG A 7 18.61 10.33 4.27
CA ARG A 7 19.04 11.56 4.95
C ARG A 7 18.28 12.79 4.46
N GLN A 8 17.97 12.87 3.17
CA GLN A 8 17.15 13.95 2.62
C GLN A 8 15.71 13.92 3.15
N LEU A 9 15.10 12.73 3.25
CA LEU A 9 13.77 12.56 3.84
C LEU A 9 13.76 13.01 5.31
N ALA A 10 14.80 12.70 6.08
CA ALA A 10 14.93 13.15 7.47
C ALA A 10 14.95 14.68 7.58
N LYS A 11 15.73 15.37 6.72
CA LYS A 11 15.75 16.84 6.65
C LYS A 11 14.38 17.41 6.24
N GLY A 12 13.71 16.79 5.28
CA GLY A 12 12.35 17.17 4.88
C GLY A 12 11.36 17.07 6.04
N ASN A 13 11.45 16.02 6.86
CA ASN A 13 10.63 15.86 8.05
C ASN A 13 10.90 16.94 9.11
N GLU A 14 12.16 17.33 9.33
CA GLU A 14 12.49 18.44 10.24
C GLU A 14 11.86 19.76 9.80
N GLN A 15 11.86 20.05 8.49
CA GLN A 15 11.22 21.22 7.93
C GLN A 15 9.69 21.15 8.07
N TYR A 16 9.10 19.99 7.79
CA TYR A 16 7.66 19.76 7.98
C TYR A 16 7.25 20.04 9.43
N LYS A 17 7.99 19.50 10.40
CA LYS A 17 7.72 19.71 11.83
C LYS A 17 7.72 21.18 12.24
N LYS A 18 8.65 21.99 11.72
CA LYS A 18 8.72 23.44 12.02
C LYS A 18 7.50 24.20 11.50
N ASN A 19 6.91 23.74 10.40
CA ASN A 19 5.79 24.39 9.72
C ASN A 19 4.43 23.74 10.01
N PHE A 20 4.39 22.69 10.84
CA PHE A 20 3.17 21.95 11.12
C PHE A 20 2.19 22.80 11.92
N LYS A 21 1.02 23.08 11.34
CA LYS A 21 -0.03 23.93 11.94
C LYS A 21 -1.13 23.14 12.67
N GLY A 22 -0.91 21.84 12.89
CA GLY A 22 -1.95 20.94 13.36
C GLY A 22 -2.72 20.28 12.21
N THR A 23 -3.33 19.15 12.53
CA THR A 23 -4.30 18.45 11.68
C THR A 23 -5.50 18.08 12.56
N PHE A 24 -6.50 17.44 11.97
CA PHE A 24 -7.68 16.98 12.71
C PHE A 24 -7.21 16.02 13.85
N SER A 25 -7.79 16.15 15.05
CA SER A 25 -7.37 15.38 16.23
C SER A 25 -7.97 13.98 16.25
N PHE A 26 -7.30 13.00 16.87
CA PHE A 26 -7.86 11.64 16.99
C PHE A 26 -9.24 11.59 17.66
N LYS A 27 -9.66 12.60 18.42
CA LYS A 27 -11.03 12.65 18.98
C LYS A 27 -12.10 12.88 17.91
N GLU A 28 -11.75 13.62 16.87
CA GLU A 28 -12.63 13.98 15.76
C GLU A 28 -12.65 12.91 14.64
N PHE A 29 -11.75 11.91 14.70
CA PHE A 29 -11.59 10.90 13.64
C PHE A 29 -12.74 9.90 13.65
N PRO A 30 -13.08 9.32 14.81
CA PRO A 30 -14.05 8.24 14.91
C PRO A 30 -15.43 8.67 14.48
N GLU A 31 -15.80 9.92 14.74
CA GLU A 31 -17.14 10.46 14.51
C GLU A 31 -17.46 10.68 13.03
N GLN A 32 -16.44 10.74 12.17
CA GLN A 32 -16.61 10.93 10.73
C GLN A 32 -16.89 9.60 10.03
N LYS A 33 -17.67 9.66 8.94
CA LYS A 33 -17.76 8.52 8.01
C LYS A 33 -16.39 8.32 7.35
N GLY A 34 -15.75 7.20 7.65
CA GLY A 34 -14.43 6.89 7.09
C GLY A 34 -14.52 6.49 5.62
N ILE A 35 -13.58 6.99 4.81
CA ILE A 35 -13.32 6.50 3.47
C ILE A 35 -11.93 5.85 3.49
N ILE A 36 -11.84 4.64 2.94
CA ILE A 36 -10.57 3.93 2.77
C ILE A 36 -10.24 3.87 1.27
N ILE A 37 -9.03 4.25 0.93
CA ILE A 37 -8.44 4.00 -0.38
C ILE A 37 -7.42 2.89 -0.25
N LEU A 38 -7.57 1.83 -1.02
CA LEU A 38 -6.60 0.77 -1.17
C LEU A 38 -5.92 0.89 -2.54
N SER A 39 -4.59 1.02 -2.59
CA SER A 39 -3.84 1.14 -3.84
C SER A 39 -2.55 0.32 -3.85
N CYS A 40 -1.90 0.23 -5.01
CA CYS A 40 -0.59 -0.38 -5.16
C CYS A 40 0.53 0.44 -4.49
N LEU A 41 1.64 -0.20 -4.13
CA LEU A 41 2.88 0.44 -3.65
C LEU A 41 3.67 1.19 -4.74
N ASP A 42 3.27 1.05 -6.01
CA ASP A 42 3.97 1.65 -7.14
C ASP A 42 4.03 3.19 -7.01
N PRO A 43 5.23 3.81 -7.00
CA PRO A 43 5.36 5.25 -6.80
C PRO A 43 4.70 6.08 -7.91
N ARG A 44 4.41 5.50 -9.08
CA ARG A 44 3.70 6.16 -10.19
C ARG A 44 2.19 6.28 -9.94
N ALA A 45 1.66 5.56 -8.95
CA ALA A 45 0.24 5.46 -8.65
C ALA A 45 -0.09 5.94 -7.23
N ASP A 46 0.42 7.10 -6.82
CA ASP A 46 0.04 7.70 -5.54
C ASP A 46 -1.43 8.17 -5.58
N PRO A 47 -2.32 7.66 -4.72
CA PRO A 47 -3.72 8.07 -4.72
C PRO A 47 -3.96 9.56 -4.50
N LYS A 48 -3.07 10.23 -3.76
CA LYS A 48 -3.20 11.68 -3.51
C LYS A 48 -3.06 12.47 -4.81
N ASP A 49 -2.13 12.06 -5.66
CA ASP A 49 -1.87 12.68 -6.95
C ASP A 49 -2.93 12.29 -7.97
N LEU A 50 -3.29 10.99 -8.03
CA LEU A 50 -4.26 10.47 -9.00
C LEU A 50 -5.65 11.11 -8.86
N TRP A 51 -6.08 11.41 -7.63
CA TRP A 51 -7.43 11.93 -7.35
C TRP A 51 -7.44 13.36 -6.81
N ASN A 52 -6.30 14.06 -6.81
CA ASN A 52 -6.16 15.41 -6.27
C ASN A 52 -6.79 15.52 -4.86
N LEU A 53 -6.46 14.56 -3.99
CA LEU A 53 -7.15 14.41 -2.71
C LEU A 53 -6.84 15.58 -1.78
N THR A 54 -7.89 16.32 -1.44
CA THR A 54 -7.86 17.39 -0.43
C THR A 54 -8.55 16.98 0.88
N ALA A 55 -9.34 15.90 0.85
CA ALA A 55 -10.05 15.36 2.00
C ALA A 55 -9.18 14.43 2.85
N ASN A 56 -9.48 14.34 4.15
CA ASN A 56 -8.86 13.38 5.06
C ASN A 56 -9.45 11.98 4.82
N VAL A 57 -8.72 11.15 4.09
CA VAL A 57 -9.09 9.75 3.82
C VAL A 57 -7.99 8.81 4.30
N ALA A 58 -8.37 7.61 4.75
CA ALA A 58 -7.41 6.59 5.08
C ALA A 58 -6.86 5.97 3.79
N ILE A 59 -5.53 5.80 3.71
CA ILE A 59 -4.87 5.24 2.53
C ILE A 59 -4.06 4.02 2.96
N ILE A 60 -4.39 2.85 2.41
CA ILE A 60 -3.63 1.61 2.55
C ILE A 60 -2.95 1.33 1.22
N ARG A 61 -1.64 1.03 1.25
CA ARG A 61 -0.89 0.66 0.05
C ARG A 61 -0.16 -0.66 0.27
N ASN A 62 -0.32 -1.61 -0.65
CA ASN A 62 0.40 -2.89 -0.66
C ASN A 62 0.75 -3.30 -2.10
N ALA A 63 1.48 -4.40 -2.29
CA ALA A 63 1.88 -4.83 -3.63
C ALA A 63 0.64 -5.20 -4.46
N GLY A 64 0.37 -4.49 -5.55
CA GLY A 64 -0.78 -4.75 -6.41
C GLY A 64 -2.15 -4.29 -5.87
N GLY A 65 -2.24 -3.62 -4.72
CA GLY A 65 -3.51 -3.14 -4.18
C GLY A 65 -4.48 -4.27 -3.81
N ARG A 66 -3.97 -5.36 -3.20
CA ARG A 66 -4.73 -6.57 -2.88
C ARG A 66 -5.56 -6.36 -1.62
N ALA A 67 -6.87 -6.58 -1.73
CA ALA A 67 -7.79 -6.44 -0.62
C ALA A 67 -7.49 -7.43 0.51
N LYS A 68 -7.15 -8.69 0.16
CA LYS A 68 -6.79 -9.76 1.10
C LYS A 68 -5.72 -9.31 2.11
N ASP A 69 -4.67 -8.66 1.64
CA ASP A 69 -3.57 -8.20 2.51
C ASP A 69 -3.91 -6.94 3.31
N ALA A 70 -4.96 -6.23 2.91
CA ALA A 70 -5.43 -5.01 3.57
C ALA A 70 -6.52 -5.28 4.63
N LEU A 71 -7.19 -6.44 4.61
CA LEU A 71 -8.37 -6.74 5.42
C LEU A 71 -8.17 -6.43 6.90
N ARG A 72 -7.12 -6.97 7.52
CA ARG A 72 -6.82 -6.73 8.94
C ARG A 72 -6.73 -5.24 9.28
N SER A 73 -6.12 -4.44 8.39
CA SER A 73 -6.00 -2.99 8.58
C SER A 73 -7.33 -2.26 8.36
N MET A 74 -8.12 -2.70 7.38
CA MET A 74 -9.46 -2.16 7.12
C MET A 74 -10.43 -2.46 8.26
N GLU A 75 -10.42 -3.69 8.80
CA GLU A 75 -11.24 -4.10 9.94
C GLU A 75 -10.85 -3.34 11.21
N ALA A 76 -9.55 -3.20 11.49
CA ALA A 76 -9.07 -2.42 12.61
C ALA A 76 -9.56 -0.97 12.53
N LEU A 77 -9.43 -0.33 11.36
CA LEU A 77 -9.94 1.03 11.16
C LEU A 77 -11.47 1.09 11.29
N ALA A 78 -12.21 0.17 10.67
CA ALA A 78 -13.66 0.14 10.76
C ALA A 78 -14.15 0.02 12.21
N SER A 79 -13.44 -0.75 13.05
CA SER A 79 -13.77 -0.88 14.48
C SER A 79 -13.58 0.41 15.28
N LEU A 80 -12.73 1.33 14.80
CA LEU A 80 -12.47 2.61 15.45
C LEU A 80 -13.45 3.71 15.02
N LEU A 81 -14.21 3.53 13.94
CA LEU A 81 -15.09 4.58 13.39
C LEU A 81 -16.50 4.44 13.95
N SER A 82 -16.83 5.22 14.98
CA SER A 82 -18.20 5.31 15.52
C SER A 82 -19.20 5.88 14.51
N GLY A 83 -18.75 6.74 13.59
CA GLY A 83 -19.51 7.25 12.45
C GLY A 83 -19.69 6.23 11.32
N GLY A 84 -19.05 5.06 11.43
CA GLY A 84 -19.12 3.96 10.48
C GLY A 84 -18.19 4.12 9.28
N LEU A 85 -17.99 3.01 8.57
CA LEU A 85 -17.26 2.99 7.30
C LEU A 85 -18.21 3.37 6.16
N GLY A 86 -17.91 4.49 5.49
CA GLY A 86 -18.75 5.03 4.42
C GLY A 86 -18.49 4.38 3.06
N ALA A 87 -17.21 4.26 2.68
CA ALA A 87 -16.82 3.68 1.39
C ALA A 87 -15.40 3.10 1.44
N ILE A 88 -15.16 2.09 0.59
CA ILE A 88 -13.83 1.60 0.25
C ILE A 88 -13.65 1.74 -1.25
N ALA A 89 -12.60 2.43 -1.67
CA ALA A 89 -12.23 2.55 -3.07
C ALA A 89 -10.94 1.78 -3.32
N VAL A 90 -10.94 0.87 -4.29
CA VAL A 90 -9.79 0.05 -4.65
C VAL A 90 -9.23 0.54 -5.98
N ILE A 91 -7.94 0.89 -5.99
CA ILE A 91 -7.23 1.41 -7.16
C ILE A 91 -6.16 0.40 -7.55
N HIS A 92 -6.33 -0.20 -8.72
CA HIS A 92 -5.24 -0.90 -9.42
C HIS A 92 -4.66 0.01 -10.50
N HIS A 93 -3.49 -0.33 -11.02
CA HIS A 93 -2.84 0.45 -12.08
C HIS A 93 -2.35 -0.46 -13.21
N ALA A 94 -2.26 0.11 -14.40
CA ALA A 94 -1.67 -0.54 -15.57
C ALA A 94 -0.16 -0.71 -15.38
N ASP A 95 0.41 -1.69 -16.06
CA ASP A 95 1.84 -2.01 -15.95
C ASP A 95 2.27 -2.26 -14.48
N CYS A 96 1.43 -3.00 -13.76
CA CYS A 96 1.75 -3.42 -12.40
C CYS A 96 2.84 -4.50 -12.41
N GLY A 97 3.80 -4.39 -11.49
CA GLY A 97 4.87 -5.38 -11.33
C GLY A 97 4.35 -6.80 -11.02
N LEU A 98 3.15 -6.93 -10.44
CA LEU A 98 2.49 -8.21 -10.18
C LEU A 98 1.39 -8.55 -11.20
N GLY A 99 1.24 -7.73 -12.25
CA GLY A 99 0.25 -7.93 -13.29
C GLY A 99 0.72 -8.84 -14.43
N PRO A 100 -0.19 -9.16 -15.38
CA PRO A 100 0.01 -10.21 -16.38
C PRO A 100 1.28 -10.06 -17.21
N ASN A 101 1.69 -8.83 -17.51
CA ASN A 101 2.87 -8.57 -18.34
C ASN A 101 4.20 -8.59 -17.56
N ASN A 102 4.17 -8.85 -16.25
CA ASN A 102 5.32 -8.79 -15.36
C ASN A 102 5.41 -10.05 -14.47
N PHE A 103 5.47 -9.91 -13.15
CA PHE A 103 5.64 -11.00 -12.17
C PHE A 103 4.29 -11.51 -11.63
N HIS A 104 3.34 -11.80 -12.52
CA HIS A 104 2.03 -12.34 -12.11
C HIS A 104 2.11 -13.76 -11.56
N ASP A 105 3.11 -14.54 -11.98
CA ASP A 105 3.35 -15.87 -11.45
C ASP A 105 4.10 -15.77 -10.12
N ASN A 106 3.44 -16.24 -9.06
CA ASN A 106 3.98 -16.30 -7.71
C ASN A 106 5.37 -16.99 -7.66
N HIS A 107 5.57 -18.03 -8.47
CA HIS A 107 6.82 -18.77 -8.52
C HIS A 107 7.99 -17.96 -9.08
N VAL A 108 7.72 -16.94 -9.88
CA VAL A 108 8.78 -16.04 -10.37
C VAL A 108 9.30 -15.17 -9.23
N VAL A 109 8.43 -14.66 -8.36
CA VAL A 109 8.83 -13.89 -7.18
C VAL A 109 9.61 -14.78 -6.21
N GLN A 110 9.08 -15.97 -5.91
CA GLN A 110 9.72 -16.95 -5.03
C GLN A 110 11.14 -17.31 -5.49
N ARG A 111 11.30 -17.65 -6.77
CA ARG A 111 12.60 -17.99 -7.37
C ARG A 111 13.58 -16.84 -7.25
N ARG A 112 13.18 -15.62 -7.63
CA ARG A 112 14.04 -14.43 -7.55
C ARG A 112 14.50 -14.13 -6.14
N LEU A 113 13.65 -14.35 -5.13
CA LEU A 113 14.02 -14.18 -3.73
C LEU A 113 15.05 -15.23 -3.30
N LYS A 114 14.83 -16.50 -3.63
CA LYS A 114 15.78 -17.58 -3.33
C LYS A 114 17.13 -17.38 -4.02
N ASP A 115 17.14 -16.95 -5.28
CA ASP A 115 18.38 -16.65 -6.02
C ASP A 115 19.19 -15.52 -5.37
N ARG A 116 18.50 -14.52 -4.80
CA ARG A 116 19.14 -13.37 -4.12
C ARG A 116 19.65 -13.69 -2.73
N LEU A 117 18.93 -14.53 -1.99
CA LEU A 117 19.27 -14.89 -0.61
C LEU A 117 20.28 -16.04 -0.54
N GLY A 118 20.43 -16.80 -1.63
CA GLY A 118 21.35 -17.93 -1.72
C GLY A 118 20.70 -19.25 -1.30
N ALA A 119 21.22 -20.36 -1.82
CA ALA A 119 20.77 -21.70 -1.45
C ALA A 119 21.03 -21.95 0.05
N GLY A 120 19.98 -22.31 0.79
CA GLY A 120 20.06 -22.61 2.23
C GLY A 120 19.64 -21.47 3.16
N SER A 121 19.02 -20.39 2.67
CA SER A 121 18.40 -19.39 3.54
C SER A 121 17.37 -20.05 4.47
N ASP A 122 17.41 -19.72 5.75
CA ASP A 122 16.45 -20.13 6.78
C ASP A 122 14.98 -19.75 6.46
N VAL A 123 14.78 -18.78 5.56
CA VAL A 123 13.46 -18.32 5.10
C VAL A 123 12.95 -19.01 3.82
N ALA A 124 13.66 -19.99 3.26
CA ALA A 124 13.28 -20.60 1.98
C ALA A 124 11.88 -21.24 2.01
N ALA A 125 11.55 -21.95 3.09
CA ALA A 125 10.23 -22.54 3.27
C ALA A 125 9.12 -21.48 3.35
N GLN A 126 9.37 -20.39 4.08
CA GLN A 126 8.44 -19.27 4.17
C GLN A 126 8.19 -18.63 2.80
N ILE A 127 9.23 -18.47 1.97
CA ILE A 127 9.09 -17.94 0.62
C ILE A 127 8.16 -18.83 -0.22
N ASP A 128 8.34 -20.15 -0.14
CA ASP A 128 7.55 -21.11 -0.91
C ASP A 128 6.07 -21.15 -0.48
N GLU A 129 5.79 -20.89 0.81
CA GLU A 129 4.42 -20.79 1.34
C GLU A 129 3.77 -19.42 1.11
N THR A 130 4.56 -18.39 0.82
CA THR A 130 4.04 -17.02 0.67
C THR A 130 3.32 -16.83 -0.67
N ASP A 131 2.08 -16.37 -0.59
CA ASP A 131 1.33 -15.79 -1.70
C ASP A 131 1.71 -14.31 -1.83
N PHE A 132 2.45 -13.97 -2.89
CA PHE A 132 2.89 -12.61 -3.20
C PHE A 132 1.84 -11.80 -3.96
N GLY A 133 0.64 -12.34 -4.20
CA GLY A 133 -0.50 -11.57 -4.72
C GLY A 133 -0.46 -11.29 -6.23
N GLY A 134 0.24 -12.13 -7.00
CA GLY A 134 0.25 -12.08 -8.46
C GLY A 134 -1.15 -12.28 -9.07
N PHE A 135 -1.42 -11.64 -10.21
CA PHE A 135 -2.73 -11.73 -10.88
C PHE A 135 -2.62 -11.80 -12.40
N ALA A 136 -3.41 -12.70 -13.00
CA ALA A 136 -3.39 -12.98 -14.43
C ALA A 136 -4.19 -11.98 -15.27
N GLU A 137 -5.13 -11.27 -14.66
CA GLU A 137 -5.98 -10.31 -15.38
C GLU A 137 -6.21 -9.07 -14.53
N THR A 138 -6.27 -7.95 -15.21
CA THR A 138 -6.85 -6.70 -14.70
C THR A 138 -8.13 -6.50 -15.45
N GLN A 139 -9.27 -6.61 -14.77
CA GLN A 139 -10.56 -6.27 -15.35
C GLN A 139 -10.62 -4.75 -15.47
N TRP A 140 -10.22 -4.24 -16.64
CA TRP A 140 -10.45 -2.86 -17.03
C TRP A 140 -11.83 -2.77 -17.66
N SER A 141 -12.75 -2.03 -17.05
CA SER A 141 -13.82 -1.38 -17.81
C SER A 141 -13.29 0.00 -18.19
N CYS A 142 -12.91 0.16 -19.46
CA CYS A 142 -12.76 1.50 -20.05
C CYS A 142 -14.14 2.17 -20.12
#